data_AF-G2R264-F1
#
_entry.id   AF-G2R264-F1
#
_cell.length_a   1.000
_cell.length_b   1.000
_cell.length_c   1.000
_cell.angle_alpha   90.00
_cell.angle_beta   90.00
_cell.angle_gamma   90.00
#
_symmetry.space_group_name_H-M   'P 1'
#
loop_
_entity.id
_entity.type
_entity.pdbx_description
1 polymer ?
#
loop_
_entity_poly.entity_id
_entity_poly.type
_entity_poly.pdbx_seq_one_letter_code
_entity_poly.pdbx_strand_id
1 'polypeptide(L)'
;MTCRTHEGPRSQQETLALLLKGFSPNYRGDPNLARNQSAMIPDDANCSLFLVGLAPDLTTHELLSGIRGVGRVFATHINPPAPERGHAFSAAKVVFFERRGAERFYNKFAATGYSTPRSPHLRARVSWNRIRSAEVDTGGTRSRVLLVSGPPAVVNEAFLCRYLDTKLVYQLDEVIWRGMSKDGGRVLLEVRFGSFRCQAEAARMALMREFREIGVVCEYGK
;
A
#
# COMPACT_ATOMS: atom_id res chain seq x y z
N MET A 1 4.92 12.19 19.39
CA MET A 1 3.88 11.14 19.25
C MET A 1 4.39 9.90 19.95
N THR A 2 3.83 9.60 21.12
CA THR A 2 4.13 8.40 21.90
C THR A 2 3.65 7.18 21.13
N CYS A 3 4.58 6.32 20.74
CA CYS A 3 4.28 5.00 20.18
C CYS A 3 3.68 4.18 21.33
N ARG A 4 2.37 3.89 21.31
CA ARG A 4 1.77 3.05 22.35
C ARG A 4 2.34 1.64 22.21
N THR A 5 3.16 1.24 23.16
CA THR A 5 3.55 -0.14 23.41
C THR A 5 2.30 -0.97 23.74
N HIS A 6 2.36 -2.27 23.47
CA HIS A 6 1.28 -3.25 23.65
C HIS A 6 0.41 -2.99 24.89
N GLU A 7 -0.76 -2.36 24.68
CA GLU A 7 -1.81 -2.23 25.69
C GLU A 7 -2.48 -3.60 25.89
N GLY A 8 -2.80 -3.92 27.14
CA GLY A 8 -3.52 -5.14 27.53
C GLY A 8 -4.90 -5.27 26.87
N PRO A 9 -5.65 -6.34 27.17
CA PRO A 9 -6.99 -6.53 26.61
C PRO A 9 -7.88 -5.32 26.90
N ARG A 10 -8.55 -4.84 25.84
CA ARG A 10 -9.37 -3.63 25.85
C ARG A 10 -10.60 -3.82 26.75
N SER A 11 -10.98 -2.79 27.50
CA SER A 11 -12.16 -2.86 28.36
C SER A 11 -13.46 -2.97 27.55
N GLN A 12 -14.55 -3.41 28.20
CA GLN A 12 -15.87 -3.50 27.56
C GLN A 12 -16.38 -2.13 27.11
N GLN A 13 -16.16 -1.08 27.91
CA GLN A 13 -16.56 0.29 27.57
C GLN A 13 -15.83 0.81 26.31
N GLU A 14 -14.52 0.56 26.22
CA GLU A 14 -13.74 0.94 25.03
C GLU A 14 -14.15 0.14 23.78
N THR A 15 -14.50 -1.14 23.95
CA THR A 15 -15.00 -1.98 22.87
C THR A 15 -16.35 -1.47 22.36
N LEU A 16 -17.27 -1.13 23.27
CA LEU A 16 -18.56 -0.53 22.92
C LEU A 16 -18.38 0.82 22.22
N ALA A 17 -17.46 1.66 22.70
CA ALA A 17 -17.18 2.96 22.11
C ALA A 17 -16.65 2.86 20.66
N LEU A 18 -15.84 1.85 20.35
CA LEU A 18 -15.41 1.58 18.96
C LEU A 18 -16.58 1.14 18.08
N LEU A 19 -17.40 0.21 18.57
CA LEU A 19 -18.54 -0.32 17.82
C LEU A 19 -19.54 0.78 17.49
N LEU A 20 -19.83 1.66 18.45
CA LEU A 20 -20.70 2.84 18.25
C LEU A 20 -20.15 3.81 17.19
N LYS A 21 -18.83 3.86 17.02
CA LYS A 21 -18.15 4.65 15.97
C LYS A 21 -17.95 3.88 14.66
N GLY A 22 -18.48 2.65 14.53
CA GLY A 22 -18.37 1.82 13.34
C GLY A 22 -17.01 1.14 13.16
N PHE A 23 -16.18 1.08 14.20
CA PHE A 23 -14.88 0.41 14.17
C PHE A 23 -14.97 -1.04 14.67
N SER A 24 -14.12 -1.91 14.11
CA SER A 24 -13.92 -3.26 14.64
C SER A 24 -13.39 -3.21 16.09
N PRO A 25 -13.80 -4.13 16.97
CA PRO A 25 -13.19 -4.31 18.30
C PRO A 25 -11.66 -4.46 18.27
N ASN A 26 -11.13 -5.00 17.18
CA ASN A 26 -9.71 -5.20 16.96
C ASN A 26 -8.98 -3.95 16.43
N TYR A 27 -9.68 -2.84 16.19
CA TYR A 27 -9.09 -1.63 15.61
C TYR A 27 -8.11 -0.95 16.58
N ARG A 28 -6.81 -1.02 16.29
CA ARG A 28 -5.72 -0.46 17.13
C ARG A 28 -5.28 0.95 16.76
N GLY A 29 -5.92 1.57 15.76
CA GLY A 29 -5.67 2.97 15.43
C GLY A 29 -6.44 3.91 16.36
N ASP A 30 -6.15 5.21 16.27
CA ASP A 30 -6.93 6.24 16.97
C ASP A 30 -8.25 6.51 16.20
N PRO A 31 -9.42 6.12 16.74
CA PRO A 31 -10.70 6.31 16.06
C PRO A 31 -11.13 7.79 15.98
N ASN A 32 -10.49 8.68 16.73
CA ASN A 32 -10.84 10.11 16.75
C ASN A 32 -10.12 10.89 15.65
N LEU A 33 -9.11 10.31 15.00
CA LEU A 33 -8.49 10.94 13.83
C LEU A 33 -9.48 10.90 12.66
N ALA A 34 -9.83 12.06 12.10
CA ALA A 34 -10.74 12.17 10.96
C ALA A 34 -10.35 11.25 9.80
N ARG A 35 -9.04 11.12 9.53
CA ARG A 35 -8.48 10.23 8.50
C ARG A 35 -8.71 8.72 8.73
N ASN A 36 -9.19 8.33 9.91
CA ASN A 36 -9.50 6.95 10.28
C ASN A 36 -11.00 6.66 10.26
N GLN A 37 -11.83 7.70 10.23
CA GLN A 37 -13.28 7.58 10.20
C GLN A 37 -13.75 7.30 8.77
N SER A 38 -14.82 6.51 8.65
CA SER A 38 -15.48 6.32 7.35
C SER A 38 -16.06 7.65 6.89
N ALA A 39 -15.72 8.05 5.67
CA ALA A 39 -16.30 9.22 5.03
C ALA A 39 -17.46 8.81 4.11
N MET A 40 -18.52 9.63 4.06
CA MET A 40 -19.58 9.52 3.06
C MET A 40 -19.05 10.00 1.71
N ILE A 41 -18.40 9.10 0.98
CA ILE A 41 -17.82 9.39 -0.33
C ILE A 41 -18.88 9.09 -1.39
N PRO A 42 -19.24 10.04 -2.29
CA PRO A 42 -20.15 9.76 -3.38
C PRO A 42 -19.50 8.86 -4.44
N ASP A 43 -20.31 8.20 -5.27
CA ASP A 43 -19.80 7.21 -6.24
C ASP A 43 -18.87 7.82 -7.30
N ASP A 44 -19.15 9.04 -7.72
CA ASP A 44 -18.35 9.82 -8.68
C ASP A 44 -17.00 10.27 -8.11
N ALA A 45 -16.85 10.29 -6.78
CA ALA A 45 -15.58 10.57 -6.10
C ALA A 45 -14.79 9.29 -5.73
N ASN A 46 -15.31 8.10 -6.01
CA ASN A 46 -14.68 6.85 -5.59
C ASN A 46 -13.40 6.56 -6.39
N CYS A 47 -12.27 6.44 -5.71
CA CYS A 47 -10.97 6.07 -6.26
C CYS A 47 -10.63 4.59 -6.04
N SER A 48 -11.55 3.79 -5.49
CA SER A 48 -11.33 2.38 -5.17
C SER A 48 -12.07 1.43 -6.11
N LEU A 49 -11.32 0.43 -6.59
CA LEU A 49 -11.79 -0.66 -7.42
C LEU A 49 -11.59 -2.00 -6.70
N PHE A 50 -12.41 -2.98 -7.07
CA PHE A 50 -12.37 -4.34 -6.56
C PHE A 50 -12.27 -5.33 -7.72
N LEU A 51 -11.27 -6.20 -7.64
CA LEU A 51 -10.91 -7.20 -8.63
C LEU A 51 -11.19 -8.58 -8.06
N VAL A 52 -11.88 -9.45 -8.82
CA VAL A 52 -12.23 -10.82 -8.40
C VAL A 52 -11.86 -11.81 -9.49
N GLY A 53 -11.27 -12.95 -9.12
CA GLY A 53 -10.82 -13.97 -10.09
C GLY A 53 -9.34 -13.84 -10.45
N LEU A 54 -8.53 -13.41 -9.47
CA LEU A 54 -7.08 -13.32 -9.60
C LEU A 54 -6.41 -14.65 -9.23
N ALA A 55 -5.15 -14.83 -9.63
CA ALA A 55 -4.37 -16.03 -9.31
C ALA A 55 -4.39 -16.35 -7.81
N PRO A 56 -4.56 -17.62 -7.40
CA PRO A 56 -4.59 -18.01 -5.97
C PRO A 56 -3.33 -17.62 -5.19
N ASP A 57 -2.19 -17.62 -5.85
CA ASP A 57 -0.85 -17.28 -5.32
C ASP A 57 -0.39 -15.86 -5.71
N LEU A 58 -1.33 -14.98 -6.09
CA LEU A 58 -1.05 -13.61 -6.52
C LEU A 58 -0.20 -12.85 -5.48
N THR A 59 0.92 -12.31 -5.94
CA THR A 59 1.76 -11.43 -5.13
C THR A 59 1.44 -9.95 -5.36
N THR A 60 1.88 -9.09 -4.44
CA THR A 60 1.76 -7.63 -4.61
C THR A 60 2.54 -7.14 -5.82
N HIS A 61 3.74 -7.68 -6.06
CA HIS A 61 4.53 -7.42 -7.26
C HIS A 61 3.76 -7.74 -8.53
N GLU A 62 3.19 -8.94 -8.61
CA GLU A 62 2.47 -9.39 -9.80
C GLU A 62 1.18 -8.60 -10.03
N LEU A 63 0.42 -8.31 -8.97
CA LEU A 63 -0.76 -7.44 -9.08
C LEU A 63 -0.36 -6.09 -9.67
N LEU A 64 0.70 -5.49 -9.15
CA LEU A 64 1.10 -4.16 -9.57
C LEU A 64 1.79 -4.17 -10.93
N SER A 65 2.47 -5.24 -11.33
CA SER A 65 3.20 -5.32 -12.61
C SER A 65 2.29 -5.13 -13.83
N GLY A 66 1.04 -5.60 -13.77
CA GLY A 66 0.04 -5.36 -14.82
C GLY A 66 -0.68 -4.01 -14.75
N ILE A 67 -0.54 -3.25 -13.66
CA ILE A 67 -1.15 -1.92 -13.51
C ILE A 67 -0.16 -0.85 -13.98
N ARG A 68 -0.22 -0.50 -15.27
CA ARG A 68 0.68 0.44 -15.94
C ARG A 68 -0.08 1.46 -16.79
N GLY A 69 0.43 2.69 -16.83
CA GLY A 69 -0.09 3.76 -17.68
C GLY A 69 -1.48 4.29 -17.32
N VAL A 70 -2.03 3.91 -16.16
CA VAL A 70 -3.39 4.30 -15.75
C VAL A 70 -3.43 5.35 -14.66
N GLY A 71 -2.39 5.50 -13.83
CA GLY A 71 -2.38 6.44 -12.71
C GLY A 71 -1.62 5.89 -11.52
N ARG A 72 -1.42 6.72 -10.49
CA ARG A 72 -0.68 6.32 -9.29
C ARG A 72 -1.58 5.49 -8.39
N VAL A 73 -1.06 4.35 -7.95
CA VAL A 73 -1.73 3.51 -6.96
C VAL A 73 -1.40 4.03 -5.56
N PHE A 74 -2.44 4.38 -4.81
CA PHE A 74 -2.37 4.79 -3.42
C PHE A 74 -2.22 3.58 -2.48
N ALA A 75 -2.99 2.52 -2.72
CA ALA A 75 -2.92 1.31 -1.91
C ALA A 75 -3.46 0.09 -2.67
N THR A 76 -2.89 -1.07 -2.36
CA THR A 76 -3.48 -2.37 -2.69
C THR A 76 -3.72 -3.19 -1.44
N HIS A 77 -4.68 -4.11 -1.52
CA HIS A 77 -4.87 -5.16 -0.53
C HIS A 77 -5.34 -6.42 -1.26
N ILE A 78 -4.63 -7.53 -1.07
CA ILE A 78 -4.95 -8.82 -1.65
C ILE A 78 -5.64 -9.65 -0.58
N ASN A 79 -6.84 -10.13 -0.89
CA ASN A 79 -7.51 -11.17 -0.14
C ASN A 79 -7.12 -12.51 -0.76
N PRO A 80 -6.47 -13.42 -0.01
CA PRO A 80 -6.17 -14.75 -0.50
C PRO A 80 -7.46 -15.53 -0.77
N PRO A 81 -7.37 -16.67 -1.49
CA PRO A 81 -8.47 -17.61 -1.60
C PRO A 81 -8.98 -18.03 -0.22
N ALA A 82 -10.27 -18.29 -0.14
CA ALA A 82 -10.93 -18.89 1.01
C ALA A 82 -11.83 -20.03 0.49
N PRO A 83 -11.24 -21.18 0.11
CA PRO A 83 -12.00 -22.31 -0.46
C PRO A 83 -13.13 -22.79 0.45
N GLU A 84 -12.95 -22.71 1.76
CA GLU A 84 -13.94 -23.04 2.78
C GLU A 84 -15.17 -22.10 2.76
N ARG A 85 -15.04 -20.94 2.12
CA ARG A 85 -16.12 -19.96 1.87
C ARG A 85 -16.56 -19.93 0.41
N GLY A 86 -16.11 -20.89 -0.41
CA GLY A 86 -16.40 -20.94 -1.84
C GLY A 86 -15.61 -19.94 -2.68
N HIS A 87 -14.48 -19.42 -2.18
CA HIS A 87 -13.62 -18.48 -2.89
C HIS A 87 -12.32 -19.16 -3.34
N ALA A 88 -12.35 -19.78 -4.53
CA ALA A 88 -11.19 -20.49 -5.08
C ALA A 88 -10.06 -19.58 -5.59
N PHE A 89 -10.35 -18.31 -5.83
CA PHE A 89 -9.43 -17.33 -6.41
C PHE A 89 -9.17 -16.17 -5.45
N SER A 90 -8.05 -15.49 -5.64
CA SER A 90 -7.76 -14.25 -4.92
C SER A 90 -8.68 -13.12 -5.40
N ALA A 91 -8.87 -12.14 -4.52
CA ALA A 91 -9.48 -10.86 -4.85
C ALA A 91 -8.56 -9.72 -4.42
N ALA A 92 -8.68 -8.55 -5.03
CA ALA A 92 -7.87 -7.40 -4.64
C ALA A 92 -8.67 -6.11 -4.61
N LYS A 93 -8.40 -5.29 -3.59
CA LYS A 93 -8.74 -3.86 -3.59
C LYS A 93 -7.56 -3.10 -4.20
N VAL A 94 -7.85 -2.20 -5.14
CA VAL A 94 -6.88 -1.24 -5.67
C VAL A 94 -7.45 0.16 -5.48
N VAL A 95 -6.67 1.04 -4.88
CA VAL A 95 -7.03 2.44 -4.65
C VAL A 95 -6.04 3.31 -5.40
N PHE A 96 -6.56 4.25 -6.19
CA PHE A 96 -5.75 5.26 -6.88
C PHE A 96 -5.63 6.52 -6.04
N PHE A 97 -4.55 7.28 -6.24
CA PHE A 97 -4.44 8.62 -5.67
C PHE A 97 -5.55 9.51 -6.22
N GLU A 98 -5.72 9.49 -7.55
CA GLU A 98 -6.65 10.34 -8.27
C GLU A 98 -7.83 9.56 -8.86
N ARG A 99 -9.01 10.19 -8.86
CA ARG A 99 -10.24 9.63 -9.43
C ARG A 99 -10.06 9.26 -10.90
N ARG A 100 -9.42 10.16 -11.67
CA ARG A 100 -9.09 9.93 -13.09
C ARG A 100 -8.23 8.69 -13.29
N GLY A 101 -7.37 8.34 -12.32
CA GLY A 101 -6.54 7.14 -12.38
C GLY A 101 -7.39 5.87 -12.28
N ALA A 102 -8.34 5.87 -11.34
CA ALA A 102 -9.29 4.77 -11.19
C ALA A 102 -10.19 4.62 -12.43
N GLU A 103 -10.67 5.72 -13.01
CA GLU A 103 -11.49 5.71 -14.23
C GLU A 103 -10.75 5.12 -15.42
N ARG A 104 -9.49 5.52 -15.65
CA ARG A 104 -8.68 4.94 -16.73
C ARG A 104 -8.50 3.44 -16.54
N PHE A 105 -8.28 2.98 -15.31
CA PHE A 105 -8.19 1.54 -15.04
C PHE A 105 -9.53 0.83 -15.29
N TYR A 106 -10.63 1.38 -14.78
CA TYR A 106 -11.97 0.81 -14.97
C TYR A 106 -12.32 0.72 -16.46
N ASN A 107 -12.19 1.83 -17.20
CA ASN A 107 -12.52 1.88 -18.63
C ASN A 107 -11.66 0.91 -19.46
N LYS A 108 -10.42 0.67 -19.04
CA LYS A 108 -9.50 -0.26 -19.72
C LYS A 108 -9.87 -1.73 -19.50
N PHE A 109 -10.40 -2.09 -18.33
CA PHE A 109 -10.51 -3.51 -17.92
C PHE A 109 -11.91 -3.97 -17.49
N ALA A 110 -12.90 -3.09 -17.33
CA ALA A 110 -14.23 -3.47 -16.86
C ALA A 110 -14.95 -4.41 -17.84
N ALA A 111 -14.77 -4.18 -19.15
CA ALA A 111 -15.41 -4.99 -20.19
C ALA A 111 -14.67 -6.30 -20.48
N THR A 112 -13.33 -6.29 -20.43
CA THR A 112 -12.48 -7.40 -20.89
C THR A 112 -11.86 -8.21 -19.77
N GLY A 113 -11.91 -7.70 -18.54
CA GLY A 113 -11.21 -8.24 -17.37
C GLY A 113 -9.75 -7.82 -17.29
N TYR A 114 -9.24 -7.75 -16.06
CA TYR A 114 -7.83 -7.49 -15.77
C TYR A 114 -7.05 -8.81 -15.70
N SER A 115 -5.84 -8.84 -16.25
CA SER A 115 -4.93 -9.97 -16.10
C SER A 115 -3.52 -9.50 -15.83
N THR A 116 -2.76 -10.28 -15.07
CA THR A 116 -1.33 -10.05 -14.81
C THR A 116 -0.49 -10.65 -15.95
N PRO A 117 0.78 -10.23 -16.10
CA PRO A 117 1.71 -10.86 -17.05
C PRO A 117 1.93 -12.36 -16.80
N ARG A 118 1.90 -12.81 -15.54
CA ARG A 118 2.12 -14.21 -15.15
C ARG A 118 0.87 -15.07 -15.35
N SER A 119 -0.33 -14.49 -15.26
CA SER A 119 -1.60 -15.20 -15.44
C SER A 119 -2.48 -14.55 -16.52
N PRO A 120 -2.03 -14.50 -17.77
CA PRO A 120 -2.77 -13.87 -18.87
C PRO A 120 -4.01 -14.67 -19.29
N HIS A 121 -4.24 -15.86 -18.75
CA HIS A 121 -5.46 -16.65 -18.96
C HIS A 121 -6.55 -16.33 -17.92
N LEU A 122 -6.20 -15.71 -16.78
CA LEU A 122 -7.16 -15.31 -15.76
C LEU A 122 -7.59 -13.86 -15.99
N ARG A 123 -8.87 -13.66 -16.32
CA ARG A 123 -9.49 -12.34 -16.54
C ARG A 123 -10.30 -11.97 -15.30
N ALA A 124 -9.66 -11.30 -14.35
CA ALA A 124 -10.30 -10.83 -13.14
C ALA A 124 -11.37 -9.77 -13.47
N ARG A 125 -12.57 -9.96 -12.93
CA ARG A 125 -13.67 -8.99 -13.07
C ARG A 125 -13.33 -7.74 -12.27
N VAL A 126 -13.45 -6.58 -12.92
CA VAL A 126 -13.19 -5.26 -12.32
C VAL A 126 -14.52 -4.57 -12.01
N SER A 127 -14.67 -4.04 -10.81
CA SER A 127 -15.86 -3.29 -10.39
C SER A 127 -15.49 -2.14 -9.44
N TRP A 128 -16.32 -1.09 -9.37
CA TRP A 128 -16.19 -0.08 -8.33
C TRP A 128 -16.35 -0.71 -6.95
N ASN A 129 -15.43 -0.41 -6.04
CA ASN A 129 -15.47 -1.00 -4.71
C ASN A 129 -16.56 -0.34 -3.86
N ARG A 130 -17.31 -1.15 -3.11
CA ARG A 130 -18.31 -0.68 -2.14
C ARG A 130 -17.68 0.09 -0.98
N ILE A 131 -16.46 -0.28 -0.59
CA ILE A 131 -15.66 0.48 0.39
C ILE A 131 -14.90 1.57 -0.37
N ARG A 132 -15.53 2.75 -0.45
CA ARG A 132 -15.06 3.88 -1.24
C ARG A 132 -13.84 4.56 -0.62
N SER A 133 -13.01 5.14 -1.46
CA SER A 133 -11.90 6.03 -1.06
C SER A 133 -11.98 7.30 -1.88
N ALA A 134 -11.86 8.47 -1.25
CA ALA A 134 -11.77 9.73 -1.97
C ALA A 134 -10.38 9.91 -2.57
N GLU A 135 -10.26 10.86 -3.50
CA GLU A 135 -8.98 11.35 -3.99
C GLU A 135 -8.14 11.90 -2.83
N VAL A 136 -6.83 11.67 -2.90
CA VAL A 136 -5.89 12.12 -1.86
C VAL A 136 -4.83 13.00 -2.51
N ASP A 137 -4.91 14.30 -2.21
CA ASP A 137 -3.80 15.20 -2.49
C ASP A 137 -2.73 15.06 -1.40
N THR A 138 -1.50 14.80 -1.84
CA THR A 138 -0.33 14.65 -0.97
C THR A 138 0.72 15.73 -1.22
N GLY A 139 0.34 16.82 -1.91
CA GLY A 139 1.21 17.95 -2.22
C GLY A 139 2.21 17.63 -3.34
N GLY A 140 1.76 17.00 -4.42
CA GLY A 140 2.57 16.72 -5.61
C GLY A 140 2.79 15.24 -5.90
N THR A 141 4.04 14.86 -6.19
CA THR A 141 4.40 13.55 -6.78
C THR A 141 4.69 12.44 -5.76
N ARG A 142 4.22 12.55 -4.51
CA ARG A 142 4.44 11.47 -3.52
C ARG A 142 3.77 10.18 -3.97
N SER A 143 4.39 9.05 -3.69
CA SER A 143 3.89 7.75 -4.16
C SER A 143 4.28 6.62 -3.22
N ARG A 144 3.82 5.41 -3.51
CA ARG A 144 4.24 4.18 -2.83
C ARG A 144 5.70 3.78 -3.12
N VAL A 145 6.45 4.60 -3.86
CA VAL A 145 7.84 4.38 -4.26
C VAL A 145 8.75 5.30 -3.47
N LEU A 146 9.82 4.76 -2.89
CA LEU A 146 10.86 5.51 -2.19
C LEU A 146 12.19 5.38 -2.93
N LEU A 147 12.87 6.50 -3.10
CA LEU A 147 14.27 6.58 -3.50
C LEU A 147 15.11 6.73 -2.22
N VAL A 148 15.82 5.67 -1.85
CA VAL A 148 16.63 5.59 -0.63
C VAL A 148 18.11 5.65 -1.01
N SER A 149 18.82 6.68 -0.55
CA SER A 149 20.25 6.84 -0.77
C SER A 149 21.03 6.93 0.53
N GLY A 150 22.20 6.30 0.60
CA GLY A 150 23.06 6.35 1.79
C GLY A 150 24.20 5.34 1.73
N PRO A 151 24.92 5.15 2.85
CA PRO A 151 26.07 4.25 2.91
C PRO A 151 25.69 2.80 2.53
N PRO A 152 26.51 2.06 1.76
CA PRO A 152 26.21 0.68 1.35
C PRO A 152 25.92 -0.28 2.52
N ALA A 153 26.53 -0.03 3.68
CA ALA A 153 26.33 -0.83 4.89
C ALA A 153 24.89 -0.79 5.42
N VAL A 154 24.14 0.28 5.11
CA VAL A 154 22.76 0.52 5.58
C VAL A 154 21.77 0.48 4.41
N VAL A 155 22.13 1.07 3.28
CA VAL A 155 21.29 1.14 2.08
C VAL A 155 21.62 -0.04 1.17
N ASN A 156 21.14 -1.20 1.59
CA ASN A 156 21.07 -2.43 0.80
C ASN A 156 19.75 -3.15 1.14
N GLU A 157 19.26 -3.98 0.23
CA GLU A 157 17.94 -4.63 0.38
C GLU A 157 17.83 -5.44 1.67
N ALA A 158 18.83 -6.27 1.98
CA ALA A 158 18.83 -7.13 3.15
C ALA A 158 18.72 -6.34 4.47
N PHE A 159 19.50 -5.25 4.59
CA PHE A 159 19.44 -4.38 5.77
C PHE A 159 18.09 -3.68 5.85
N LEU A 160 17.63 -3.05 4.76
CA LEU A 160 16.39 -2.28 4.75
C LEU A 160 15.19 -3.17 5.09
N CYS A 161 15.06 -4.36 4.48
CA CYS A 161 13.96 -5.27 4.77
C CYS A 161 13.98 -5.70 6.24
N ARG A 162 15.11 -6.21 6.74
CA ARG A 162 15.24 -6.62 8.15
C ARG A 162 14.93 -5.48 9.11
N TYR A 163 15.36 -4.26 8.81
CA TYR A 163 15.03 -3.10 9.61
C TYR A 163 13.53 -2.79 9.59
N LEU A 164 12.91 -2.73 8.40
CA LEU A 164 11.49 -2.42 8.25
C LEU A 164 10.60 -3.49 8.88
N ASP A 165 11.00 -4.76 8.87
CA ASP A 165 10.30 -5.84 9.59
C ASP A 165 10.17 -5.56 11.10
N THR A 166 11.11 -4.82 11.69
CA THR A 166 11.01 -4.40 13.11
C THR A 166 10.06 -3.22 13.34
N LYS A 167 9.60 -2.54 12.28
CA LYS A 167 8.87 -1.26 12.37
C LYS A 167 7.45 -1.34 11.84
N LEU A 168 7.19 -2.12 10.80
CA LEU A 168 5.89 -2.18 10.14
C LEU A 168 5.64 -3.51 9.45
N VAL A 169 4.37 -3.83 9.25
CA VAL A 169 3.94 -4.87 8.31
C VAL A 169 3.73 -4.21 6.95
N TYR A 170 4.36 -4.74 5.92
CA TYR A 170 4.30 -4.18 4.58
C TYR A 170 4.18 -5.27 3.51
N GLN A 171 3.81 -4.86 2.31
CA GLN A 171 3.92 -5.69 1.12
C GLN A 171 4.88 -5.03 0.16
N LEU A 172 5.87 -5.77 -0.30
CA LEU A 172 6.84 -5.28 -1.26
C LEU A 172 6.32 -5.54 -2.68
N ASP A 173 6.44 -4.52 -3.53
CA ASP A 173 6.33 -4.69 -4.98
C ASP A 173 7.71 -5.06 -5.51
N GLU A 174 8.73 -4.22 -5.30
CA GLU A 174 10.06 -4.45 -5.86
C GLU A 174 11.12 -3.60 -5.15
N VAL A 175 12.36 -4.08 -5.11
CA VAL A 175 13.54 -3.28 -4.76
C VAL A 175 14.48 -3.27 -5.96
N ILE A 176 14.80 -2.07 -6.46
CA ILE A 176 15.62 -1.89 -7.65
C ILE A 176 16.89 -1.14 -7.27
N TRP A 177 18.05 -1.71 -7.62
CA TRP A 177 19.31 -0.99 -7.56
C TRP A 177 19.39 0.04 -8.68
N ARG A 178 19.63 1.32 -8.33
CA ARG A 178 19.69 2.42 -9.29
C ARG A 178 21.10 2.93 -9.56
N GLY A 179 22.06 2.58 -8.72
CA GLY A 179 23.42 3.04 -8.88
C GLY A 179 24.20 3.16 -7.59
N MET A 180 25.46 3.54 -7.76
CA MET A 180 26.39 3.90 -6.69
C MET A 180 27.11 5.19 -7.08
N SER A 181 27.48 6.01 -6.11
CA SER A 181 28.34 7.17 -6.34
C SER A 181 29.72 6.74 -6.84
N LYS A 182 30.43 7.64 -7.54
CA LYS A 182 31.74 7.34 -8.15
C LYS A 182 32.80 6.89 -7.14
N ASP A 183 32.71 7.41 -5.92
CA ASP A 183 33.59 7.09 -4.79
C ASP A 183 33.16 5.84 -4.02
N GLY A 184 32.06 5.19 -4.41
CA GLY A 184 31.49 4.03 -3.72
C GLY A 184 30.81 4.35 -2.39
N GLY A 185 30.82 5.61 -1.94
CA GLY A 185 30.35 6.01 -0.62
C GLY A 185 28.82 5.96 -0.45
N ARG A 186 28.06 5.93 -1.54
CA ARG A 186 26.59 5.96 -1.52
C ARG A 186 25.97 5.02 -2.53
N VAL A 187 24.96 4.26 -2.11
CA VAL A 187 24.05 3.50 -2.98
C VAL A 187 22.75 4.27 -3.16
N LEU A 188 22.06 4.04 -4.27
CA LEU A 188 20.66 4.45 -4.47
C LEU A 188 19.81 3.21 -4.76
N LEU A 189 18.80 2.98 -3.92
CA LEU A 189 17.77 1.96 -4.13
C LEU A 189 16.41 2.63 -4.40
N GLU A 190 15.63 2.04 -5.28
CA GLU A 190 14.21 2.34 -5.45
C GLU A 190 13.39 1.22 -4.80
N VAL A 191 12.72 1.53 -3.70
CA VAL A 191 11.91 0.59 -2.92
C VAL A 191 10.45 0.87 -3.18
N ARG A 192 9.74 -0.10 -3.77
CA ARG A 192 8.33 0.01 -4.15
C ARG A 192 7.47 -0.81 -3.19
N PHE A 193 6.50 -0.16 -2.56
CA PHE A 193 5.56 -0.79 -1.63
C PHE A 193 4.19 -1.04 -2.28
N GLY A 194 3.38 -1.90 -1.68
CA GLY A 194 1.97 -2.09 -2.07
C GLY A 194 1.09 -0.89 -1.74
N SER A 195 1.49 -0.07 -0.77
CA SER A 195 0.72 1.09 -0.32
C SER A 195 1.58 2.32 0.02
N PHE A 196 1.00 3.50 -0.13
CA PHE A 196 1.56 4.77 0.33
C PHE A 196 1.45 4.91 1.86
N ARG A 197 0.23 5.14 2.38
CA ARG A 197 0.02 5.70 3.74
C ARG A 197 0.58 4.83 4.86
N CYS A 198 0.40 3.52 4.79
CA CYS A 198 0.81 2.62 5.88
C CYS A 198 2.14 1.90 5.61
N GLN A 199 2.78 2.14 4.47
CA GLN A 199 4.02 1.45 4.10
C GLN A 199 5.08 2.45 3.65
N ALA A 200 4.97 3.06 2.47
CA ALA A 200 5.98 4.01 2.01
C ALA A 200 6.14 5.23 2.95
N GLU A 201 5.04 5.81 3.44
CA GLU A 201 5.11 6.94 4.36
C GLU A 201 5.74 6.55 5.71
N ALA A 202 5.31 5.41 6.27
CA ALA A 202 5.85 4.89 7.51
C ALA A 202 7.33 4.48 7.40
N ALA A 203 7.70 3.81 6.32
CA ALA A 203 9.08 3.43 6.02
C ALA A 203 9.98 4.65 5.88
N ARG A 204 9.54 5.67 5.11
CA ARG A 204 10.27 6.94 5.00
C ARG A 204 10.45 7.59 6.37
N MET A 205 9.39 7.69 7.16
CA MET A 205 9.48 8.27 8.51
C MET A 205 10.47 7.51 9.40
N ALA A 206 10.42 6.17 9.40
CA ALA A 206 11.32 5.33 10.19
C ALA A 206 12.78 5.49 9.76
N LEU A 207 13.06 5.45 8.45
CA LEU A 207 14.41 5.61 7.91
C LEU A 207 14.98 7.00 8.19
N MET A 208 14.18 8.05 7.94
CA MET A 208 14.61 9.43 8.13
C MET A 208 14.74 9.83 9.61
N ARG A 209 14.13 9.07 10.53
CA ARG A 209 14.27 9.28 11.98
C ARG A 209 15.54 8.66 12.53
N GLU A 210 15.89 7.46 12.07
CA GLU A 210 16.96 6.65 12.71
C GLU A 210 18.29 6.71 11.97
N PHE A 211 18.29 6.98 10.65
CA PHE A 211 19.51 6.91 9.84
C PHE A 211 19.90 8.21 9.13
N ARG A 212 19.16 9.32 9.37
CA ARG A 212 19.48 10.61 8.77
C ARG A 212 20.88 11.11 9.15
N GLU A 213 21.24 10.99 10.43
CA GLU A 213 22.53 11.47 10.96
C GLU A 213 23.73 10.71 10.39
N ILE A 214 23.52 9.49 9.89
CA ILE A 214 24.55 8.70 9.19
C ILE A 214 24.44 8.81 7.67
N GLY A 215 23.72 9.83 7.17
CA GLY A 215 23.68 10.20 5.77
C GLY A 215 22.65 9.47 4.91
N VAL A 216 21.66 8.79 5.51
CA VAL A 216 20.51 8.26 4.75
C VAL A 216 19.55 9.37 4.36
N VAL A 217 19.22 9.41 3.08
CA VAL A 217 18.21 10.28 2.46
C VAL A 217 17.13 9.41 1.86
N CYS A 218 15.87 9.76 2.05
CA CYS A 218 14.73 9.00 1.56
C CYS A 218 13.66 9.96 1.01
N GLU A 219 13.50 9.93 -0.31
CA GLU A 219 12.53 10.77 -1.03
C GLU A 219 11.48 9.93 -1.74
N TYR A 220 10.35 10.52 -2.09
CA TYR A 220 9.33 9.81 -2.87
C TYR A 220 9.73 9.75 -4.35
N GLY A 221 9.67 8.56 -4.93
CA GLY A 221 9.76 8.34 -6.37
C GLY A 221 8.46 8.69 -7.09
N LYS A 222 8.53 8.79 -8.41
CA LYS A 222 7.37 9.07 -9.28
C LYS A 222 6.70 7.79 -9.76
#